data_AF-A0A0F6RIT1-F1
#
_entry.id   AF-A0A0F6RIT1-F1
#
_cell.length_a   1.000
_cell.length_b   1.000
_cell.length_c   1.000
_cell.angle_alpha   90.00
_cell.angle_beta   90.00
_cell.angle_gamma   90.00
#
_symmetry.space_group_name_H-M   'P 1'
#
loop_
_entity.id
_entity.type
_entity.pdbx_description
1 polymer ?
#
loop_
_entity_poly.entity_id
_entity_poly.type
_entity_poly.pdbx_seq_one_letter_code
_entity_poly.pdbx_strand_id
1 'polypeptide(L)'
;MANEVPPERMIVIDEFHNYMGDDSLREKLRAIDGVPGVSYQVQGEKVFVFEKLVQLVKQNNHNLSLASELVPQATVTALEAIEDWSVFPEPYERYSDDHGQSLSIYHRYFNAYIPRKYQSRDECNIDAARLLLGHQIDGEGDFSYRGQQMVLKKPFTLNGLPERAEWLHKSHDNIYAYSHLWNTNFVSGFAPISESLFNDIKSIEVEWKKDTAATFSFVSDQDNTAALWARAGELGLDAIVGISECSGEEDLSLHADFQALYPELSMLPPAVIQEAFDDFLEGMWELPYRDETFLFYLMGRAASAPDCPAQRLEKSTEAAISQLITSDCDFNPVNTGKLIAYSLLMGNSVADAYLAGSEAKDFDNAISTLAYEVSLVMKYLAREVTAKGIEGNPVSTLGDSFRLMRKSGVSLLTIKQTRNGSLS
;
A
#
# COMPACT_ATOMS: atom_id res chain seq x y z
N MET A 1 -8.25 -42.55 -15.36
CA MET A 1 -7.24 -41.68 -15.98
C MET A 1 -7.12 -40.49 -15.06
N ALA A 2 -6.06 -40.45 -14.25
CA ALA A 2 -5.83 -39.36 -13.32
C ALA A 2 -5.39 -38.14 -14.14
N ASN A 3 -6.18 -37.06 -14.08
CA ASN A 3 -5.72 -35.75 -14.52
C ASN A 3 -4.77 -35.25 -13.42
N GLU A 4 -3.47 -35.44 -13.62
CA GLU A 4 -2.45 -34.77 -12.83
C GLU A 4 -2.64 -33.25 -13.00
N VAL A 5 -3.08 -32.58 -11.93
CA VAL A 5 -3.00 -31.13 -11.82
C VAL A 5 -1.51 -30.77 -11.94
N PRO A 6 -1.09 -29.92 -12.89
CA PRO A 6 0.30 -29.57 -13.00
C PRO A 6 0.74 -28.86 -11.71
N PRO A 7 1.88 -29.22 -11.10
CA PRO A 7 2.38 -28.53 -9.93
C PRO A 7 2.58 -27.06 -10.28
N GLU A 8 2.04 -26.17 -9.44
CA GLU A 8 2.30 -24.73 -9.53
C GLU A 8 3.82 -24.52 -9.55
N ARG A 9 4.30 -23.87 -10.61
CA ARG A 9 5.74 -23.68 -10.81
C ARG A 9 6.20 -22.58 -9.86
N MET A 10 6.89 -22.98 -8.78
CA MET A 10 7.70 -22.07 -7.99
C MET A 10 8.81 -21.48 -8.88
N ILE A 11 8.70 -20.21 -9.24
CA ILE A 11 9.76 -19.50 -9.98
C ILE A 11 10.68 -18.87 -8.95
N VAL A 12 11.89 -19.42 -8.80
CA VAL A 12 12.96 -18.81 -8.00
C VAL A 12 13.69 -17.80 -8.90
N ILE A 13 13.47 -16.50 -8.66
CA ILE A 13 13.95 -15.39 -9.51
C ILE A 13 15.34 -14.88 -9.05
N ASP A 14 16.17 -15.69 -8.39
CA ASP A 14 17.49 -15.17 -7.97
C ASP A 14 18.44 -15.00 -9.18
N GLU A 15 18.35 -15.87 -10.20
CA GLU A 15 19.22 -15.81 -11.39
C GLU A 15 18.48 -15.38 -12.68
N PHE A 16 17.14 -15.35 -12.66
CA PHE A 16 16.32 -15.10 -13.85
C PHE A 16 16.31 -13.61 -14.29
N HIS A 17 16.66 -12.69 -13.39
CA HIS A 17 16.76 -11.25 -13.69
C HIS A 17 17.81 -10.93 -14.77
N ASN A 18 18.88 -11.75 -14.88
CA ASN A 18 19.88 -11.60 -15.93
C ASN A 18 19.30 -11.79 -17.36
N TYR A 19 18.12 -12.41 -17.47
CA TYR A 19 17.45 -12.74 -18.72
C TYR A 19 16.18 -11.91 -18.96
N MET A 20 15.79 -11.04 -18.04
CA MET A 20 14.62 -10.18 -18.17
C MET A 20 15.03 -8.72 -18.39
N GLY A 21 14.75 -8.21 -19.59
CA GLY A 21 14.93 -6.80 -19.94
C GLY A 21 16.38 -6.39 -20.25
N ASP A 22 16.65 -5.09 -20.13
CA ASP A 22 17.94 -4.47 -20.48
C ASP A 22 18.85 -4.24 -19.27
N ASP A 23 18.61 -4.92 -18.15
CA ASP A 23 19.26 -4.62 -16.87
C ASP A 23 20.79 -4.64 -16.95
N SER A 24 21.39 -5.66 -17.57
CA SER A 24 22.85 -5.70 -17.76
C SER A 24 23.38 -4.51 -18.59
N LEU A 25 22.62 -4.06 -19.58
CA LEU A 25 22.97 -2.91 -20.40
C LEU A 25 22.84 -1.61 -19.60
N ARG A 26 21.74 -1.43 -18.86
CA ARG A 26 21.50 -0.27 -18.00
C ARG A 26 22.59 -0.14 -16.93
N GLU A 27 22.99 -1.24 -16.29
CA GLU A 27 24.07 -1.24 -15.30
C GLU A 27 25.41 -0.82 -15.89
N LYS A 28 25.74 -1.30 -17.10
CA LYS A 28 26.99 -0.93 -17.77
C LYS A 28 26.98 0.52 -18.21
N LEU A 29 25.86 1.02 -18.74
CA LEU A 29 25.76 2.40 -19.23
C LEU A 29 25.90 3.42 -18.11
N ARG A 30 25.21 3.24 -16.97
CA ARG A 30 25.31 4.18 -15.84
C ARG A 30 26.68 4.19 -15.15
N ALA A 31 27.52 3.18 -15.41
CA ALA A 31 28.88 3.11 -14.89
C ALA A 31 29.91 3.82 -15.79
N ILE A 32 29.50 4.28 -16.98
CA ILE A 32 30.38 5.00 -17.91
C ILE A 32 30.46 6.47 -17.50
N ASP A 33 31.68 6.99 -17.42
CA ASP A 33 31.91 8.38 -17.06
C ASP A 33 31.30 9.34 -18.10
N GLY A 34 30.59 10.35 -17.62
CA GLY A 34 29.81 11.28 -18.46
C GLY A 34 28.41 10.82 -18.87
N VAL A 35 27.98 9.60 -18.51
CA VAL A 35 26.58 9.18 -18.64
C VAL A 35 25.82 9.46 -17.33
N PRO A 36 24.74 10.27 -17.34
CA PRO A 36 23.93 10.46 -16.15
C PRO A 36 23.28 9.15 -15.67
N GLY A 37 23.47 8.80 -14.39
CA GLY A 37 22.94 7.58 -13.76
C GLY A 37 21.48 7.67 -13.31
N VAL A 38 20.69 8.55 -13.93
CA VAL A 38 19.31 8.90 -13.56
C VAL A 38 18.39 8.72 -14.78
N SER A 39 17.10 8.47 -14.56
CA SER A 39 16.15 8.20 -15.66
C SER A 39 16.06 9.37 -16.65
N TYR A 40 16.15 10.59 -16.14
CA TYR A 40 16.35 11.80 -16.93
C TYR A 40 17.14 12.85 -16.14
N GLN A 41 17.75 13.80 -16.84
CA GLN A 41 18.42 14.96 -16.22
C GLN A 41 18.21 16.21 -17.07
N VAL A 42 17.82 17.32 -16.44
CA VAL A 42 17.66 18.60 -17.12
C VAL A 42 19.02 19.28 -17.30
N GLN A 43 19.31 19.70 -18.53
CA GLN A 43 20.56 20.33 -18.95
C GLN A 43 20.24 21.61 -19.73
N GLY A 44 20.01 22.71 -18.99
CA GLY A 44 19.49 23.95 -19.56
C GLY A 44 18.06 23.77 -20.05
N GLU A 45 17.81 24.07 -21.33
CA GLU A 45 16.48 23.97 -21.98
C GLU A 45 16.18 22.57 -22.56
N LYS A 46 17.06 21.59 -22.31
CA LYS A 46 16.94 20.23 -22.83
C LYS A 46 16.98 19.19 -21.71
N VAL A 47 16.51 17.99 -22.03
CA VAL A 47 16.39 16.87 -21.10
C VAL A 47 17.14 15.69 -21.66
N PHE A 48 18.16 15.22 -20.95
CA PHE A 48 18.76 13.91 -21.19
C PHE A 48 17.78 12.83 -20.78
N VAL A 49 17.58 11.81 -21.62
CA VAL A 49 16.69 10.67 -21.35
C VAL A 49 17.47 9.37 -21.43
N PHE A 50 17.55 8.63 -20.32
CA PHE A 50 18.35 7.41 -20.23
C PHE A 50 17.83 6.30 -21.14
N GLU A 51 16.50 6.14 -21.24
CA GLU A 51 15.89 5.12 -22.10
C GLU A 51 16.20 5.38 -23.59
N LYS A 52 16.29 6.65 -24.01
CA LYS A 52 16.75 7.01 -25.35
C LYS A 52 18.20 6.60 -25.58
N LEU A 53 19.07 6.77 -24.59
CA LEU A 53 20.45 6.29 -24.67
C LEU A 53 20.51 4.76 -24.82
N VAL A 54 19.71 4.02 -24.06
CA VAL A 54 19.60 2.55 -24.18
C VAL A 54 19.21 2.16 -25.61
N GLN A 55 18.20 2.81 -26.18
CA GLN A 55 17.77 2.55 -27.56
C GLN A 55 18.86 2.88 -28.59
N LEU A 56 19.55 4.02 -28.46
CA LEU A 56 20.62 4.42 -29.38
C LEU A 56 21.80 3.43 -29.32
N VAL A 57 22.17 2.95 -28.14
CA VAL A 57 23.25 1.98 -27.98
C VAL A 57 22.88 0.63 -28.59
N LYS A 58 21.63 0.18 -28.44
CA LYS A 58 21.12 -1.02 -29.12
C LYS A 58 21.18 -0.89 -30.64
N GLN A 59 20.77 0.25 -31.19
CA GLN A 59 20.85 0.54 -32.62
C GLN A 59 22.30 0.55 -33.14
N ASN A 60 23.25 0.87 -32.28
CA ASN A 60 24.70 0.82 -32.57
C ASN A 60 25.33 -0.53 -32.16
N ASN A 61 24.59 -1.63 -32.32
CA ASN A 61 25.05 -3.01 -32.03
C ASN A 61 25.56 -3.21 -30.59
N HIS A 62 24.93 -2.55 -29.62
CA HIS A 62 25.31 -2.61 -28.20
C HIS A 62 26.73 -2.09 -27.92
N ASN A 63 27.26 -1.21 -28.78
CA ASN A 63 28.60 -0.67 -28.61
C ASN A 63 28.66 0.38 -27.49
N LEU A 64 29.02 -0.08 -26.29
CA LEU A 64 29.15 0.75 -25.09
C LEU A 64 30.20 1.86 -25.22
N SER A 65 31.23 1.70 -26.07
CA SER A 65 32.27 2.72 -26.23
C SER A 65 31.74 4.03 -26.81
N LEU A 66 30.60 3.98 -27.51
CA LEU A 66 29.93 5.16 -28.08
C LEU A 66 28.96 5.83 -27.11
N ALA A 67 28.72 5.26 -25.92
CA ALA A 67 27.67 5.73 -25.02
C ALA A 67 27.79 7.23 -24.69
N SER A 68 28.98 7.70 -24.30
CA SER A 68 29.19 9.12 -23.98
C SER A 68 29.02 10.03 -25.21
N GLU A 69 29.38 9.56 -26.41
CA GLU A 69 29.17 10.30 -27.67
C GLU A 69 27.70 10.34 -28.10
N LEU A 70 26.88 9.40 -27.62
CA LEU A 70 25.45 9.32 -27.87
C LEU A 70 24.61 10.14 -26.87
N VAL A 71 25.18 10.59 -25.74
CA VAL A 71 24.49 11.43 -24.75
C VAL A 71 23.85 12.69 -25.38
N PRO A 72 24.53 13.45 -26.25
CA PRO A 72 23.91 14.59 -26.92
C PRO A 72 22.71 14.21 -27.80
N GLN A 73 22.71 13.01 -28.41
CA GLN A 73 21.59 12.50 -29.21
C GLN A 73 20.44 11.99 -28.33
N ALA A 74 20.76 11.52 -27.13
CA ALA A 74 19.81 11.18 -26.08
C ALA A 74 19.24 12.41 -25.35
N THR A 75 19.70 13.61 -25.70
CA THR A 75 19.28 14.88 -25.09
C THR A 75 18.27 15.60 -25.99
N VAL A 76 17.04 15.70 -25.50
CA VAL A 76 15.85 16.05 -26.28
C VAL A 76 15.17 17.30 -25.74
N THR A 77 14.15 17.80 -26.43
CA THR A 77 13.29 18.85 -25.86
C THR A 77 12.45 18.29 -24.71
N ALA A 78 12.03 19.15 -23.78
CA ALA A 78 11.18 18.71 -22.66
C ALA A 78 9.85 18.09 -23.12
N LEU A 79 9.26 18.62 -24.21
CA LEU A 79 8.03 18.07 -24.77
C LEU A 79 8.25 16.68 -25.40
N GLU A 80 9.33 16.51 -26.18
CA GLU A 80 9.72 15.19 -26.72
C GLU A 80 9.96 14.18 -25.59
N ALA A 81 10.62 14.59 -24.50
CA ALA A 81 10.84 13.71 -23.35
C ALA A 81 9.51 13.17 -22.77
N ILE A 82 8.49 14.02 -22.66
CA ILE A 82 7.17 13.64 -22.13
C ILE A 82 6.37 12.80 -23.10
N GLU A 83 6.34 13.19 -24.37
CA GLU A 83 5.48 12.58 -25.38
C GLU A 83 6.03 11.24 -25.86
N ASP A 84 7.31 11.22 -26.24
CA ASP A 84 7.91 10.08 -26.93
C ASP A 84 8.59 9.13 -25.96
N TRP A 85 9.02 9.61 -24.79
CA TRP A 85 9.80 8.85 -23.82
C TRP A 85 9.12 8.66 -22.46
N SER A 86 7.89 9.15 -22.32
CA SER A 86 7.10 9.03 -21.08
C SER A 86 7.82 9.55 -19.83
N VAL A 87 8.74 10.50 -20.00
CA VAL A 87 9.35 11.21 -18.88
C VAL A 87 8.30 12.13 -18.27
N PHE A 88 8.11 12.09 -16.97
CA PHE A 88 7.25 13.05 -16.27
C PHE A 88 8.07 13.71 -15.14
N PRO A 89 7.91 15.03 -14.90
CA PRO A 89 8.67 15.71 -13.87
C PRO A 89 8.42 15.07 -12.51
N GLU A 90 9.48 14.64 -11.84
CA GLU A 90 9.43 14.13 -10.49
C GLU A 90 9.27 15.32 -9.55
N PRO A 91 8.30 15.33 -8.61
CA PRO A 91 7.48 14.22 -8.11
C PRO A 91 6.04 14.15 -8.66
N TYR A 92 5.79 14.77 -9.81
CA TYR A 92 4.46 14.85 -10.38
C TYR A 92 4.09 13.62 -11.21
N GLU A 93 2.80 13.43 -11.41
CA GLU A 93 2.21 12.46 -12.32
C GLU A 93 0.95 13.02 -12.96
N ARG A 94 0.55 12.41 -14.09
CA ARG A 94 -0.73 12.73 -14.73
C ARG A 94 -1.84 11.96 -14.01
N TYR A 95 -2.82 12.67 -13.50
CA TYR A 95 -4.01 12.10 -12.87
C TYR A 95 -5.22 12.33 -13.78
N SER A 96 -6.00 11.28 -14.00
CA SER A 96 -7.31 11.38 -14.65
C SER A 96 -8.39 11.35 -13.58
N ASP A 97 -9.41 12.19 -13.69
CA ASP A 97 -10.57 12.05 -12.80
C ASP A 97 -11.30 10.71 -12.99
N ASP A 98 -12.16 10.37 -12.03
CA ASP A 98 -12.86 9.07 -11.97
C ASP A 98 -13.79 8.83 -13.18
N HIS A 99 -14.06 9.87 -13.97
CA HIS A 99 -14.88 9.80 -15.18
C HIS A 99 -14.05 9.88 -16.47
N GLY A 100 -12.72 10.03 -16.36
CA GLY A 100 -11.79 10.21 -17.48
C GLY A 100 -12.04 11.48 -18.29
N GLN A 101 -12.79 12.44 -17.75
CA GLN A 101 -13.25 13.64 -18.46
C GLN A 101 -12.26 14.79 -18.37
N SER A 102 -11.45 14.84 -17.30
CA SER A 102 -10.42 15.85 -17.14
C SER A 102 -9.11 15.27 -16.60
N LEU A 103 -8.01 15.87 -17.04
CA LEU A 103 -6.67 15.54 -16.57
C LEU A 103 -6.20 16.63 -15.60
N SER A 104 -5.35 16.25 -14.65
CA SER A 104 -4.66 17.15 -13.73
C SER A 104 -3.21 16.69 -13.55
N ILE A 105 -2.35 17.60 -13.10
CA ILE A 105 -0.98 17.25 -12.70
C ILE A 105 -0.98 17.12 -11.18
N TYR A 106 -0.70 15.93 -10.68
CA TYR A 106 -0.77 15.55 -9.27
C TYR A 106 0.63 15.36 -8.69
N HIS A 107 0.85 15.80 -7.47
CA HIS A 107 2.10 15.68 -6.73
C HIS A 107 2.00 14.53 -5.73
N ARG A 108 2.62 13.39 -6.07
CA ARG A 108 2.39 12.10 -5.38
C ARG A 108 2.63 12.11 -3.88
N TYR A 109 3.60 12.90 -3.40
CA TYR A 109 3.95 12.95 -1.97
C TYR A 109 3.14 13.94 -1.15
N PHE A 110 2.58 14.99 -1.77
CA PHE A 110 1.87 16.05 -1.05
C PHE A 110 0.37 15.86 -1.10
N ASN A 111 -0.10 14.82 -1.79
CA ASN A 111 -1.51 14.58 -2.06
C ASN A 111 -2.20 15.86 -2.59
N ALA A 112 -1.58 16.48 -3.59
CA ALA A 112 -1.94 17.82 -4.07
C ALA A 112 -1.92 17.90 -5.59
N TYR A 113 -2.67 18.83 -6.16
CA TYR A 113 -2.73 19.10 -7.59
C TYR A 113 -2.16 20.48 -7.93
N ILE A 114 -1.60 20.61 -9.13
CA ILE A 114 -1.48 21.92 -9.78
C ILE A 114 -2.90 22.45 -10.02
N PRO A 115 -3.21 23.72 -9.69
CA PRO A 115 -4.56 24.30 -9.77
C PRO A 115 -5.02 24.58 -11.21
N ARG A 116 -5.00 23.54 -12.05
CA ARG A 116 -5.41 23.59 -13.45
C ARG A 116 -5.93 22.22 -13.88
N LYS A 117 -7.05 22.25 -14.61
CA LYS A 117 -7.62 21.07 -15.28
C LYS A 117 -7.36 21.16 -16.78
N TYR A 118 -7.05 20.04 -17.40
CA TYR A 118 -6.74 19.92 -18.82
C TYR A 118 -7.80 19.06 -19.51
N GLN A 119 -8.21 19.48 -20.71
CA GLN A 119 -9.19 18.74 -21.52
C GLN A 119 -8.52 17.72 -22.44
N SER A 120 -7.23 17.89 -22.72
CA SER A 120 -6.45 16.99 -23.56
C SER A 120 -5.12 16.62 -22.92
N ARG A 121 -4.58 15.48 -23.35
CA ARG A 121 -3.25 15.02 -22.94
C ARG A 121 -2.17 16.01 -23.39
N ASP A 122 -2.32 16.61 -24.56
CA ASP A 122 -1.34 17.50 -25.15
C ASP A 122 -1.21 18.80 -24.34
N GLU A 123 -2.33 19.39 -23.91
CA GLU A 123 -2.33 20.56 -23.02
C GLU A 123 -1.63 20.26 -21.69
N CYS A 124 -1.91 19.08 -21.11
CA CYS A 124 -1.27 18.61 -19.90
C CYS A 124 0.25 18.40 -20.10
N ASN A 125 0.66 17.86 -21.26
CA ASN A 125 2.07 17.64 -21.59
C ASN A 125 2.84 18.95 -21.73
N ILE A 126 2.23 19.99 -22.31
CA ILE A 126 2.86 21.31 -22.45
C ILE A 126 3.21 21.88 -21.07
N ASP A 127 2.28 21.83 -20.11
CA ASP A 127 2.54 22.33 -18.76
C ASP A 127 3.46 21.38 -17.96
N ALA A 128 3.37 20.07 -18.16
CA ALA A 128 4.34 19.12 -17.62
C ALA A 128 5.76 19.38 -18.15
N ALA A 129 5.93 19.79 -19.42
CA ALA A 129 7.22 20.12 -20.01
C ALA A 129 7.82 21.37 -19.37
N ARG A 130 6.97 22.37 -19.07
CA ARG A 130 7.37 23.56 -18.32
C ARG A 130 7.82 23.21 -16.91
N LEU A 131 7.05 22.38 -16.20
CA LEU A 131 7.41 21.88 -14.86
C LEU A 131 8.72 21.09 -14.89
N LEU A 132 8.94 20.27 -15.93
CA LEU A 132 10.17 19.50 -16.13
C LEU A 132 11.40 20.39 -16.25
N LEU A 133 11.29 21.58 -16.84
CA LEU A 133 12.36 22.59 -16.90
C LEU A 133 12.46 23.45 -15.62
N GLY A 134 11.63 23.18 -14.61
CA GLY A 134 11.58 23.93 -13.35
C GLY A 134 10.78 25.23 -13.43
N HIS A 135 10.01 25.45 -14.49
CA HIS A 135 9.11 26.59 -14.57
C HIS A 135 7.84 26.36 -13.74
N GLN A 136 7.23 27.45 -13.30
CA GLN A 136 5.98 27.42 -12.57
C GLN A 136 4.78 27.49 -13.53
N ILE A 137 3.68 26.86 -13.11
CA ILE A 137 2.36 26.94 -13.73
C ILE A 137 1.50 27.86 -12.89
N ASP A 138 0.93 28.87 -13.54
CA ASP A 138 0.09 29.88 -12.88
C ASP A 138 -1.22 29.27 -12.35
N GLY A 139 -1.67 29.77 -11.21
CA GLY A 139 -2.98 29.47 -10.62
C GLY A 139 -3.03 29.79 -9.13
N GLU A 140 -4.21 29.68 -8.54
CA GLU A 140 -4.43 29.92 -7.10
C GLU A 140 -4.54 28.58 -6.37
N GLY A 141 -3.83 28.44 -5.25
CA GLY A 141 -3.79 27.20 -4.47
C GLY A 141 -3.83 27.45 -2.96
N ASP A 142 -4.01 26.36 -2.21
CA ASP A 142 -4.04 26.37 -0.75
C ASP A 142 -2.65 26.68 -0.15
N PHE A 143 -1.60 26.32 -0.87
CA PHE A 143 -0.22 26.52 -0.44
C PHE A 143 0.73 26.64 -1.62
N SER A 144 1.94 27.12 -1.34
CA SER A 144 3.04 27.20 -2.29
C SER A 144 4.22 26.35 -1.84
N TYR A 145 4.81 25.61 -2.79
CA TYR A 145 6.07 24.90 -2.59
C TYR A 145 7.05 25.29 -3.69
N ARG A 146 8.22 25.82 -3.30
CA ARG A 146 9.22 26.37 -4.24
C ARG A 146 8.62 27.35 -5.27
N GLY A 147 7.61 28.10 -4.84
CA GLY A 147 6.87 29.07 -5.66
C GLY A 147 5.78 28.47 -6.55
N GLN A 148 5.68 27.14 -6.71
CA GLN A 148 4.56 26.49 -7.40
C GLN A 148 3.33 26.48 -6.48
N GLN A 149 2.22 27.03 -6.95
CA GLN A 149 0.93 27.00 -6.26
C GLN A 149 0.29 25.62 -6.42
N MET A 150 -0.29 25.08 -5.35
CA MET A 150 -0.90 23.74 -5.31
C MET A 150 -2.16 23.71 -4.43
N VAL A 151 -3.09 22.83 -4.78
CA VAL A 151 -4.35 22.58 -4.06
C VAL A 151 -4.30 21.18 -3.46
N LEU A 152 -4.57 21.06 -2.17
CA LEU A 152 -4.60 19.77 -1.48
C LEU A 152 -5.83 18.98 -1.93
N LYS A 153 -5.66 17.67 -2.16
CA LYS A 153 -6.80 16.75 -2.34
C LYS A 153 -7.60 16.62 -1.05
N LYS A 154 -6.90 16.58 0.08
CA LYS A 154 -7.46 16.52 1.44
C LYS A 154 -6.56 17.31 2.40
N PRO A 155 -7.13 18.06 3.36
CA PRO A 155 -6.33 18.74 4.37
C PRO A 155 -5.68 17.75 5.34
N PHE A 156 -4.43 18.03 5.73
CA PHE A 156 -3.76 17.37 6.84
C PHE A 156 -4.30 17.93 8.15
N THR A 157 -5.17 17.19 8.84
CA THR A 157 -5.79 17.67 10.08
C THR A 157 -6.25 16.54 10.98
N LEU A 158 -6.19 16.79 12.29
CA LEU A 158 -6.75 15.92 13.33
C LEU A 158 -8.27 16.13 13.51
N ASN A 159 -8.83 17.26 13.05
CA ASN A 159 -10.24 17.63 13.28
C ASN A 159 -11.24 16.71 12.55
N GLY A 160 -10.78 15.86 11.64
CA GLY A 160 -11.60 14.91 10.90
C GLY A 160 -11.38 13.45 11.29
N LEU A 161 -10.66 13.18 12.39
CA LEU A 161 -10.54 11.83 12.91
C LEU A 161 -11.85 11.39 13.56
N PRO A 162 -12.27 10.12 13.40
CA PRO A 162 -13.33 9.54 14.22
C PRO A 162 -13.03 9.68 15.71
N GLU A 163 -14.04 9.44 16.55
CA GLU A 163 -13.85 9.43 17.99
C GLU A 163 -12.97 8.22 18.39
N ARG A 164 -11.97 8.47 19.25
CA ARG A 164 -11.10 7.39 19.74
C ARG A 164 -11.86 6.58 20.79
N ALA A 165 -11.96 5.28 20.57
CA ALA A 165 -12.53 4.33 21.52
C ALA A 165 -11.84 4.40 22.91
N GLU A 166 -12.58 4.77 23.95
CA GLU A 166 -12.04 4.93 25.31
C GLU A 166 -11.86 3.59 26.07
N TRP A 167 -12.51 2.53 25.61
CA TRP A 167 -12.60 1.25 26.32
C TRP A 167 -11.33 0.38 26.27
N LEU A 168 -10.34 0.76 25.47
CA LEU A 168 -9.11 -0.03 25.26
C LEU A 168 -8.22 -0.13 26.51
N HIS A 169 -7.43 -1.21 26.55
CA HIS A 169 -6.53 -1.48 27.65
C HIS A 169 -5.32 -0.54 27.59
N LYS A 170 -5.24 0.40 28.54
CA LYS A 170 -4.12 1.35 28.67
C LYS A 170 -2.96 0.74 29.48
N SER A 171 -2.43 -0.41 29.09
CA SER A 171 -1.18 -0.90 29.69
C SER A 171 0.02 -0.36 28.93
N HIS A 172 0.96 0.21 29.68
CA HIS A 172 2.18 0.83 29.16
C HIS A 172 3.39 -0.09 29.30
N ASP A 173 3.18 -1.41 29.35
CA ASP A 173 4.30 -2.32 29.10
C ASP A 173 4.94 -1.94 27.78
N ASN A 174 6.26 -2.10 27.69
CA ASN A 174 7.05 -1.64 26.55
C ASN A 174 6.85 -2.58 25.34
N ILE A 175 5.60 -2.67 24.88
CA ILE A 175 5.17 -3.48 23.76
C ILE A 175 5.59 -2.74 22.49
N TYR A 176 6.37 -3.42 21.66
CA TYR A 176 6.71 -2.90 20.35
C TYR A 176 5.47 -2.91 19.47
N ALA A 177 5.08 -1.74 18.97
CA ALA A 177 4.02 -1.60 17.99
C ALA A 177 4.55 -0.76 16.82
N TYR A 178 4.33 -1.24 15.60
CA TYR A 178 4.71 -0.49 14.41
C TYR A 178 3.84 0.78 14.29
N SER A 179 4.47 1.88 13.90
CA SER A 179 3.82 3.15 13.58
C SER A 179 4.57 3.77 12.39
N HIS A 180 3.85 4.37 11.45
CA HIS A 180 4.42 4.97 10.25
C HIS A 180 5.41 6.09 10.58
N LEU A 181 5.15 6.83 11.67
CA LEU A 181 5.96 7.98 12.08
C LEU A 181 7.05 7.67 13.10
N TRP A 182 7.14 6.45 13.63
CA TRP A 182 8.12 6.05 14.65
C TRP A 182 9.56 6.49 14.30
N ASN A 183 10.05 6.10 13.12
CA ASN A 183 11.40 6.42 12.61
C ASN A 183 11.43 7.66 11.69
N THR A 184 10.34 8.42 11.61
CA THR A 184 10.26 9.63 10.79
C THR A 184 10.54 10.84 11.66
N ASN A 185 11.41 11.74 11.18
CA ASN A 185 11.71 13.03 11.79
C ASN A 185 11.01 14.14 11.03
N PHE A 186 10.66 15.23 11.72
CA PHE A 186 10.12 16.41 11.08
C PHE A 186 11.15 17.07 10.17
N VAL A 187 10.70 17.50 8.99
CA VAL A 187 11.49 18.28 8.03
C VAL A 187 10.69 19.50 7.62
N SER A 188 11.23 20.70 7.83
CA SER A 188 10.60 21.94 7.39
C SER A 188 10.57 22.05 5.87
N GLY A 189 9.53 22.66 5.31
CA GLY A 189 9.45 22.96 3.87
C GLY A 189 8.06 22.81 3.26
N PHE A 190 7.12 22.23 4.00
CA PHE A 190 5.73 22.05 3.59
C PHE A 190 4.78 22.72 4.57
N ALA A 191 4.29 23.91 4.22
CA ALA A 191 3.49 24.76 5.09
C ALA A 191 2.22 24.10 5.68
N PRO A 192 1.50 23.20 4.96
CA PRO A 192 0.32 22.54 5.52
C PRO A 192 0.59 21.63 6.73
N ILE A 193 1.84 21.23 6.98
CA ILE A 193 2.21 20.44 8.16
C ILE A 193 3.22 21.24 9.00
N SER A 194 2.75 21.80 10.11
CA SER A 194 3.64 22.38 11.12
C SER A 194 4.34 21.29 11.93
N GLU A 195 5.44 21.64 12.59
CA GLU A 195 6.13 20.73 13.51
C GLU A 195 5.22 20.29 14.67
N SER A 196 4.36 21.19 15.17
CA SER A 196 3.37 20.86 16.20
C SER A 196 2.39 19.80 15.70
N LEU A 197 1.80 20.00 14.50
CA LEU A 197 0.85 19.05 13.93
C LEU A 197 1.50 17.69 13.67
N PHE A 198 2.75 17.68 13.16
CA PHE A 198 3.52 16.46 12.99
C PHE A 198 3.69 15.69 14.32
N ASN A 199 4.09 16.39 15.38
CA ASN A 199 4.30 15.78 16.69
C ASN A 199 2.99 15.28 17.30
N ASP A 200 1.89 16.01 17.12
CA ASP A 200 0.56 15.61 17.60
C ASP A 200 0.08 14.34 16.89
N ILE A 201 0.16 14.28 15.55
CA ILE A 201 -0.19 13.08 14.76
C ILE A 201 0.69 11.90 15.18
N LYS A 202 2.01 12.11 15.30
CA LYS A 202 2.94 11.06 15.74
C LYS A 202 2.59 10.54 17.14
N SER A 203 2.25 11.42 18.07
CA SER A 203 1.87 11.02 19.43
C SER A 203 0.58 10.19 19.43
N ILE A 204 -0.46 10.66 18.74
CA ILE A 204 -1.75 9.96 18.66
C ILE A 204 -1.60 8.58 18.02
N GLU A 205 -0.86 8.49 16.90
CA GLU A 205 -0.60 7.22 16.22
C GLU A 205 0.14 6.25 17.15
N VAL A 206 1.24 6.70 17.77
CA VAL A 206 2.07 5.84 18.64
C VAL A 206 1.28 5.36 19.86
N GLU A 207 0.50 6.24 20.50
CA GLU A 207 -0.36 5.85 21.62
C GLU A 207 -1.42 4.84 21.19
N TRP A 208 -2.09 5.09 20.06
CA TRP A 208 -3.11 4.19 19.54
C TRP A 208 -2.55 2.80 19.22
N LYS A 209 -1.40 2.74 18.54
CA LYS A 209 -0.74 1.46 18.20
C LYS A 209 -0.24 0.71 19.44
N LYS A 210 0.15 1.41 20.50
CA LYS A 210 0.50 0.78 21.79
C LYS A 210 -0.72 0.21 22.49
N ASP A 211 -1.80 0.98 22.59
CA ASP A 211 -3.05 0.54 23.22
C ASP A 211 -3.61 -0.69 22.48
N THR A 212 -3.62 -0.67 21.14
CA THR A 212 -4.09 -1.82 20.36
C THR A 212 -3.18 -3.03 20.51
N ALA A 213 -1.85 -2.86 20.52
CA ALA A 213 -0.92 -3.97 20.76
C ALA A 213 -1.08 -4.59 22.17
N ALA A 214 -1.33 -3.78 23.18
CA ALA A 214 -1.64 -4.25 24.53
C ALA A 214 -2.97 -5.01 24.57
N THR A 215 -4.02 -4.47 23.95
CA THR A 215 -5.30 -5.14 23.78
C THR A 215 -5.16 -6.46 23.04
N PHE A 216 -4.38 -6.51 21.95
CA PHE A 216 -4.14 -7.72 21.18
C PHE A 216 -3.41 -8.78 21.99
N SER A 217 -2.45 -8.38 22.81
CA SER A 217 -1.75 -9.29 23.72
C SER A 217 -2.70 -9.83 24.79
N PHE A 218 -3.57 -9.00 25.35
CA PHE A 218 -4.56 -9.40 26.34
C PHE A 218 -5.56 -10.42 25.78
N VAL A 219 -6.17 -10.15 24.62
CA VAL A 219 -7.18 -11.07 24.06
C VAL A 219 -6.57 -12.39 23.58
N SER A 220 -5.30 -12.38 23.17
CA SER A 220 -4.55 -13.56 22.74
C SER A 220 -3.96 -14.36 23.90
N ASP A 221 -4.20 -13.96 25.16
CA ASP A 221 -3.92 -14.81 26.32
C ASP A 221 -4.75 -16.09 26.25
N GLN A 222 -4.18 -17.21 26.71
CA GLN A 222 -4.77 -18.54 26.58
C GLN A 222 -6.14 -18.63 27.26
N ASP A 223 -6.30 -18.06 28.46
CA ASP A 223 -7.56 -18.16 29.21
C ASP A 223 -8.65 -17.29 28.56
N ASN A 224 -8.27 -16.10 28.09
CA ASN A 224 -9.17 -15.19 27.38
C ASN A 224 -9.63 -15.76 26.04
N THR A 225 -8.71 -16.35 25.28
CA THR A 225 -9.01 -16.97 23.99
C THR A 225 -9.90 -18.20 24.17
N ALA A 226 -9.63 -19.04 25.16
CA ALA A 226 -10.48 -20.19 25.49
C ALA A 226 -11.89 -19.76 25.90
N ALA A 227 -12.02 -18.68 26.68
CA ALA A 227 -13.33 -18.12 27.07
C ALA A 227 -14.13 -17.61 25.86
N LEU A 228 -13.46 -17.05 24.85
CA LEU A 228 -14.09 -16.60 23.60
C LEU A 228 -14.52 -17.77 22.73
N TRP A 229 -13.68 -18.80 22.56
CA TRP A 229 -14.06 -20.02 21.83
C TRP A 229 -15.26 -20.73 22.45
N ALA A 230 -15.33 -20.79 23.78
CA ALA A 230 -16.50 -21.35 24.48
C ALA A 230 -17.81 -20.62 24.15
N ARG A 231 -17.73 -19.37 23.66
CA ARG A 231 -18.87 -18.54 23.26
C ARG A 231 -19.07 -18.47 21.74
N ALA A 232 -18.29 -19.19 20.92
CA ALA A 232 -18.29 -19.03 19.47
C ALA A 232 -19.69 -19.11 18.84
N GLY A 233 -20.55 -20.01 19.33
CA GLY A 233 -21.94 -20.16 18.87
C GLY A 233 -22.84 -18.94 19.12
N GLU A 234 -22.45 -18.01 19.98
CA GLU A 234 -23.19 -16.80 20.32
C GLU A 234 -22.71 -15.56 19.55
N LEU A 235 -21.58 -15.65 18.84
CA LEU A 235 -20.88 -14.50 18.26
C LEU A 235 -21.46 -14.01 16.91
N GLY A 236 -22.52 -14.64 16.40
CA GLY A 236 -23.14 -14.27 15.12
C GLY A 236 -22.26 -14.55 13.90
N LEU A 237 -21.40 -15.58 13.96
CA LEU A 237 -20.47 -15.92 12.87
C LEU A 237 -21.18 -16.46 11.61
N ASP A 238 -22.44 -16.87 11.73
CA ASP A 238 -23.29 -17.32 10.62
C ASP A 238 -23.49 -16.24 9.54
N ALA A 239 -23.27 -14.97 9.88
CA ALA A 239 -23.23 -13.86 8.91
C ALA A 239 -22.20 -14.07 7.78
N ILE A 240 -21.14 -14.87 8.01
CA ILE A 240 -20.11 -15.16 7.00
C ILE A 240 -20.65 -16.05 5.87
N VAL A 241 -21.70 -16.85 6.13
CA VAL A 241 -22.30 -17.72 5.10
C VAL A 241 -22.85 -16.88 3.94
N GLY A 242 -23.37 -15.68 4.21
CA GLY A 242 -23.93 -14.79 3.18
C GLY A 242 -22.89 -14.13 2.26
N ILE A 243 -21.61 -14.17 2.62
CA ILE A 243 -20.49 -13.57 1.85
C ILE A 243 -19.52 -14.60 1.29
N SER A 244 -19.75 -15.89 1.55
CA SER A 244 -18.96 -16.98 1.02
C SER A 244 -19.28 -17.19 -0.46
N GLU A 245 -18.23 -17.29 -1.27
CA GLU A 245 -18.34 -17.52 -2.72
C GLU A 245 -18.26 -19.02 -3.09
N CYS A 246 -18.33 -19.92 -2.10
CA CYS A 246 -18.21 -21.37 -2.24
C CYS A 246 -18.99 -21.94 -3.45
N SER A 247 -18.29 -22.10 -4.58
CA SER A 247 -18.77 -22.82 -5.75
C SER A 247 -18.01 -24.14 -5.88
N GLY A 248 -18.46 -25.12 -5.09
CA GLY A 248 -17.94 -26.47 -4.88
C GLY A 248 -16.87 -27.05 -5.82
N GLU A 249 -15.81 -27.58 -5.20
CA GLU A 249 -15.41 -28.99 -5.35
C GLU A 249 -15.31 -29.59 -3.94
N GLU A 250 -16.08 -30.63 -3.65
CA GLU A 250 -16.23 -31.20 -2.30
C GLU A 250 -15.10 -32.19 -1.97
N ASP A 251 -14.06 -31.77 -1.24
CA ASP A 251 -13.22 -32.73 -0.50
C ASP A 251 -13.88 -33.03 0.85
N LEU A 252 -14.78 -34.01 0.84
CA LEU A 252 -15.51 -34.47 2.02
C LEU A 252 -14.59 -34.92 3.17
N SER A 253 -13.35 -35.33 2.87
CA SER A 253 -12.39 -35.75 3.90
C SER A 253 -11.80 -34.53 4.63
N LEU A 254 -11.44 -33.49 3.89
CA LEU A 254 -10.92 -32.24 4.42
C LEU A 254 -11.97 -31.47 5.25
N HIS A 255 -13.23 -31.51 4.82
CA HIS A 255 -14.37 -30.96 5.57
C HIS A 255 -14.52 -31.59 6.97
N ALA A 256 -14.33 -32.90 7.09
CA ALA A 256 -14.42 -33.60 8.37
C ALA A 256 -13.26 -33.22 9.30
N ASP A 257 -12.06 -33.01 8.75
CA ASP A 257 -10.89 -32.59 9.51
C ASP A 257 -11.07 -31.17 10.07
N PHE A 258 -11.59 -30.22 9.28
CA PHE A 258 -11.90 -28.87 9.77
C PHE A 258 -12.98 -28.87 10.86
N GLN A 259 -14.02 -29.69 10.74
CA GLN A 259 -15.04 -29.83 11.79
C GLN A 259 -14.47 -30.46 13.08
N ALA A 260 -13.53 -31.39 12.96
CA ALA A 260 -12.86 -31.99 14.11
C ALA A 260 -11.94 -31.00 14.82
N LEU A 261 -11.29 -30.10 14.09
CA LEU A 261 -10.40 -29.07 14.63
C LEU A 261 -11.16 -27.88 15.26
N TYR A 262 -12.34 -27.55 14.73
CA TYR A 262 -13.17 -26.44 15.20
C TYR A 262 -14.61 -26.88 15.52
N PRO A 263 -14.81 -27.77 16.51
CA PRO A 263 -16.14 -28.26 16.87
C PRO A 263 -17.09 -27.14 17.34
N GLU A 264 -16.54 -26.04 17.86
CA GLU A 264 -17.29 -24.87 18.30
C GLU A 264 -18.00 -24.13 17.14
N LEU A 265 -17.55 -24.35 15.90
CA LEU A 265 -18.11 -23.75 14.68
C LEU A 265 -19.20 -24.61 14.02
N SER A 266 -19.80 -25.56 14.74
CA SER A 266 -20.86 -26.44 14.20
C SER A 266 -22.08 -25.75 13.58
N MET A 267 -22.28 -24.45 13.85
CA MET A 267 -23.31 -23.62 13.19
C MET A 267 -22.96 -23.25 11.74
N LEU A 268 -21.70 -23.37 11.34
CA LEU A 268 -21.21 -23.06 9.99
C LEU A 268 -21.12 -24.33 9.13
N PRO A 269 -21.45 -24.26 7.83
CA PRO A 269 -21.15 -25.34 6.90
C PRO A 269 -19.64 -25.60 6.83
N PRO A 270 -19.19 -26.87 6.76
CA PRO A 270 -17.76 -27.20 6.73
C PRO A 270 -17.01 -26.55 5.56
N ALA A 271 -17.65 -26.43 4.39
CA ALA A 271 -17.06 -25.74 3.24
C ALA A 271 -16.79 -24.25 3.52
N VAL A 272 -17.65 -23.59 4.29
CA VAL A 272 -17.47 -22.17 4.68
C VAL A 272 -16.33 -22.04 5.68
N ILE A 273 -16.16 -23.00 6.60
CA ILE A 273 -15.03 -23.03 7.53
C ILE A 273 -13.72 -23.17 6.76
N GLN A 274 -13.67 -24.10 5.81
CA GLN A 274 -12.49 -24.30 4.97
C GLN A 274 -12.18 -23.04 4.15
N GLU A 275 -13.14 -22.48 3.41
CA GLU A 275 -12.92 -21.28 2.60
C GLU A 275 -12.40 -20.12 3.48
N ALA A 276 -13.02 -19.91 4.64
CA ALA A 276 -12.57 -18.89 5.56
C ALA A 276 -11.14 -19.13 6.07
N PHE A 277 -10.76 -20.40 6.30
CA PHE A 277 -9.41 -20.75 6.74
C PHE A 277 -8.38 -20.59 5.62
N ASP A 278 -8.73 -20.97 4.40
CA ASP A 278 -7.89 -20.77 3.22
C ASP A 278 -7.66 -19.28 2.95
N ASP A 279 -8.70 -18.45 3.08
CA ASP A 279 -8.60 -16.99 3.00
C ASP A 279 -7.71 -16.42 4.13
N PHE A 280 -7.88 -16.91 5.36
CA PHE A 280 -7.06 -16.52 6.51
C PHE A 280 -5.56 -16.80 6.29
N LEU A 281 -5.23 -17.90 5.59
CA LEU A 281 -3.87 -18.27 5.21
C LEU A 281 -3.42 -17.68 3.85
N GLU A 282 -4.18 -16.72 3.29
CA GLU A 282 -3.88 -16.06 2.02
C GLU A 282 -3.68 -17.05 0.84
N GLY A 283 -4.51 -18.09 0.81
CA GLY A 283 -4.51 -19.12 -0.23
C GLY A 283 -3.27 -20.03 -0.23
N MET A 284 -2.53 -20.11 0.88
CA MET A 284 -1.53 -21.16 1.07
C MET A 284 -2.23 -22.46 1.44
N TRP A 285 -2.16 -23.45 0.54
CA TRP A 285 -2.70 -24.79 0.76
C TRP A 285 -1.83 -25.54 1.77
N GLU A 286 -2.12 -25.38 3.06
CA GLU A 286 -1.54 -26.17 4.14
C GLU A 286 -2.50 -27.25 4.62
N LEU A 287 -1.96 -28.30 5.26
CA LEU A 287 -2.79 -29.29 5.96
C LEU A 287 -3.55 -28.60 7.10
N PRO A 288 -4.79 -28.99 7.39
CA PRO A 288 -5.61 -28.31 8.37
C PRO A 288 -4.99 -28.46 9.77
N TYR A 289 -4.86 -27.33 10.48
CA TYR A 289 -4.44 -27.29 11.88
C TYR A 289 -5.30 -26.29 12.66
N ARG A 290 -5.30 -26.41 13.98
CA ARG A 290 -6.00 -25.48 14.85
C ARG A 290 -5.13 -24.25 15.10
N ASP A 291 -5.60 -23.09 14.68
CA ASP A 291 -5.06 -21.79 15.04
C ASP A 291 -6.12 -21.02 15.83
N GLU A 292 -5.77 -20.62 17.05
CA GLU A 292 -6.67 -19.87 17.92
C GLU A 292 -6.96 -18.47 17.37
N THR A 293 -6.06 -17.91 16.55
CA THR A 293 -6.20 -16.60 15.89
C THR A 293 -7.31 -16.61 14.85
N PHE A 294 -7.66 -17.79 14.32
CA PHE A 294 -8.70 -17.95 13.32
C PHE A 294 -10.07 -17.43 13.81
N LEU A 295 -10.35 -17.53 15.12
CA LEU A 295 -11.58 -16.97 15.69
C LEU A 295 -11.68 -15.46 15.47
N PHE A 296 -10.58 -14.73 15.68
CA PHE A 296 -10.55 -13.28 15.46
C PHE A 296 -10.73 -12.95 13.97
N TYR A 297 -10.13 -13.73 13.07
CA TYR A 297 -10.36 -13.58 11.64
C TYR A 297 -11.85 -13.70 11.30
N LEU A 298 -12.52 -14.75 11.80
CA LEU A 298 -13.95 -14.96 11.58
C LEU A 298 -14.79 -13.80 12.11
N MET A 299 -14.51 -13.31 13.31
CA MET A 299 -15.22 -12.16 13.89
C MET A 299 -15.05 -10.88 13.03
N GLY A 300 -13.83 -10.61 12.55
CA GLY A 300 -13.59 -9.47 11.65
C GLY A 300 -14.24 -9.62 10.29
N ARG A 301 -14.28 -10.85 9.74
CA ARG A 301 -14.98 -11.15 8.49
C ARG A 301 -16.49 -10.97 8.65
N ALA A 302 -17.07 -11.45 9.75
CA ALA A 302 -18.48 -11.26 10.09
C ALA A 302 -18.85 -9.77 10.26
N ALA A 303 -17.96 -8.95 10.84
CA ALA A 303 -18.18 -7.51 10.98
C ALA A 303 -18.23 -6.77 9.62
N SER A 304 -17.61 -7.35 8.59
CA SER A 304 -17.58 -6.82 7.24
C SER A 304 -18.72 -7.34 6.36
N ALA A 305 -19.55 -8.28 6.86
CA ALA A 305 -20.65 -8.87 6.11
C ALA A 305 -21.78 -7.84 5.87
N PRO A 306 -22.38 -7.78 4.67
CA PRO A 306 -23.42 -6.82 4.32
C PRO A 306 -24.65 -6.83 5.23
N ASP A 307 -24.91 -7.96 5.90
CA ASP A 307 -26.05 -8.23 6.78
C ASP A 307 -25.71 -8.18 8.28
N CYS A 308 -24.53 -7.65 8.65
CA CYS A 308 -24.18 -7.44 10.05
C CYS A 308 -25.21 -6.49 10.72
N PRO A 309 -25.68 -6.76 11.96
CA PRO A 309 -26.71 -5.94 12.62
C PRO A 309 -26.41 -4.44 12.72
N ALA A 310 -25.12 -4.05 12.68
CA ALA A 310 -24.66 -2.68 12.72
C ALA A 310 -24.77 -1.93 11.36
N GLN A 311 -24.78 -2.63 10.21
CA GLN A 311 -24.69 -1.99 8.89
C GLN A 311 -26.04 -1.56 8.28
N ARG A 312 -27.03 -1.18 9.11
CA ARG A 312 -28.25 -0.51 8.62
C ARG A 312 -28.12 1.01 8.47
N LEU A 313 -26.95 1.60 8.68
CA LEU A 313 -26.69 3.02 8.41
C LEU A 313 -25.55 3.19 7.40
N GLU A 314 -25.88 3.83 6.27
CA GLU A 314 -24.98 4.54 5.34
C GLU A 314 -24.04 3.74 4.42
N LYS A 315 -24.61 2.85 3.60
CA LYS A 315 -23.98 2.43 2.33
C LYS A 315 -24.21 3.47 1.23
N SER A 316 -23.32 4.45 1.11
CA SER A 316 -23.11 5.16 -0.16
C SER A 316 -21.70 5.68 -0.42
N THR A 317 -20.75 5.55 0.53
CA THR A 317 -19.44 6.23 0.41
C THR A 317 -18.21 5.31 0.45
N GLU A 318 -18.32 4.05 0.90
CA GLU A 318 -17.16 3.14 1.05
C GLU A 318 -16.65 2.52 -0.26
N ALA A 319 -17.52 2.30 -1.26
CA ALA A 319 -17.14 1.61 -2.49
C ALA A 319 -16.09 2.36 -3.33
N ALA A 320 -15.88 3.65 -3.09
CA ALA A 320 -14.90 4.48 -3.81
C ALA A 320 -13.52 4.50 -3.13
N ILE A 321 -13.40 4.13 -1.86
CA ILE A 321 -12.14 4.21 -1.10
C ILE A 321 -11.34 2.90 -1.20
N SER A 322 -12.01 1.75 -1.28
CA SER A 322 -11.35 0.43 -1.33
C SER A 322 -10.57 0.14 -2.62
N GLN A 323 -10.77 0.90 -3.71
CA GLN A 323 -10.05 0.67 -4.98
C GLN A 323 -8.75 1.50 -5.12
N LEU A 324 -8.46 2.40 -4.17
CA LEU A 324 -7.28 3.29 -4.22
C LEU A 324 -6.20 2.96 -3.19
N ILE A 325 -6.45 2.03 -2.26
CA ILE A 325 -5.49 1.62 -1.23
C ILE A 325 -5.28 0.10 -1.28
N THR A 326 -4.82 -0.41 -2.41
CA THR A 326 -4.21 -1.74 -2.51
C THR A 326 -2.70 -1.59 -2.35
N SER A 327 -2.25 -1.43 -1.11
CA SER A 327 -0.95 -1.84 -0.56
C SER A 327 -0.80 -1.17 0.81
N ASP A 328 -0.60 -1.99 1.84
CA ASP A 328 -0.12 -1.57 3.18
C ASP A 328 -1.12 -0.88 4.14
N CYS A 329 -2.40 -1.28 4.14
CA CYS A 329 -3.22 -1.09 5.35
C CYS A 329 -2.93 -2.23 6.35
N ASP A 330 -2.31 -1.92 7.48
CA ASP A 330 -2.03 -2.86 8.59
C ASP A 330 -3.29 -3.45 9.29
N PHE A 331 -4.47 -3.36 8.68
CA PHE A 331 -5.74 -3.83 9.25
C PHE A 331 -6.32 -5.03 8.48
N ASN A 332 -5.79 -6.21 8.79
CA ASN A 332 -6.37 -7.51 8.45
C ASN A 332 -7.63 -7.76 9.33
N PRO A 333 -8.69 -8.43 8.82
CA PRO A 333 -9.84 -8.89 9.62
C PRO A 333 -9.51 -9.40 11.03
N VAL A 334 -8.37 -10.07 11.22
CA VAL A 334 -7.86 -10.48 12.54
C VAL A 334 -7.82 -9.34 13.56
N ASN A 335 -7.28 -8.17 13.19
CA ASN A 335 -7.13 -7.03 14.10
C ASN A 335 -8.50 -6.46 14.51
N THR A 336 -9.43 -6.36 13.56
CA THR A 336 -10.84 -6.02 13.84
C THR A 336 -11.44 -7.01 14.82
N GLY A 337 -11.27 -8.31 14.59
CA GLY A 337 -11.77 -9.35 15.47
C GLY A 337 -11.20 -9.29 16.87
N LYS A 338 -9.91 -8.97 17.03
CA LYS A 338 -9.28 -8.78 18.34
C LYS A 338 -9.87 -7.60 19.12
N LEU A 339 -10.23 -6.51 18.44
CA LEU A 339 -10.92 -5.37 19.06
C LEU A 339 -12.34 -5.73 19.50
N ILE A 340 -13.09 -6.46 18.66
CA ILE A 340 -14.42 -6.98 19.01
C ILE A 340 -14.32 -7.93 20.21
N ALA A 341 -13.37 -8.87 20.18
CA ALA A 341 -13.10 -9.83 21.22
C ALA A 341 -12.78 -9.15 22.56
N TYR A 342 -11.98 -8.09 22.54
CA TYR A 342 -11.70 -7.32 23.73
C TYR A 342 -12.97 -6.71 24.31
N SER A 343 -13.79 -6.07 23.48
CA SER A 343 -15.06 -5.48 23.91
C SER A 343 -16.01 -6.52 24.54
N LEU A 344 -16.05 -7.74 23.99
CA LEU A 344 -16.80 -8.87 24.56
C LEU A 344 -16.26 -9.31 25.92
N LEU A 345 -14.94 -9.38 26.09
CA LEU A 345 -14.31 -9.74 27.36
C LEU A 345 -14.53 -8.66 28.44
N MET A 346 -14.72 -7.41 28.04
CA MET A 346 -15.11 -6.32 28.94
C MET A 346 -16.60 -6.34 29.32
N GLY A 347 -17.37 -7.32 28.82
CA GLY A 347 -18.76 -7.55 29.21
C GLY A 347 -19.81 -6.87 28.32
N ASN A 348 -19.41 -6.30 27.19
CA ASN A 348 -20.36 -5.71 26.24
C ASN A 348 -21.18 -6.79 25.53
N SER A 349 -22.37 -6.40 25.06
CA SER A 349 -23.20 -7.27 24.23
C SER A 349 -22.52 -7.55 22.89
N VAL A 350 -22.94 -8.62 22.18
CA VAL A 350 -22.37 -8.94 20.86
C VAL A 350 -22.58 -7.78 19.89
N ALA A 351 -23.77 -7.19 19.83
CA ALA A 351 -24.03 -6.06 18.96
C ALA A 351 -23.14 -4.85 19.27
N ASP A 352 -23.00 -4.49 20.55
CA ASP A 352 -22.18 -3.35 20.98
C ASP A 352 -20.68 -3.62 20.73
N ALA A 353 -20.24 -4.87 20.89
CA ALA A 353 -18.85 -5.24 20.63
C ALA A 353 -18.46 -5.13 19.15
N TYR A 354 -19.37 -5.53 18.24
CA TYR A 354 -19.15 -5.37 16.81
C TYR A 354 -19.16 -3.90 16.38
N LEU A 355 -20.07 -3.09 16.94
CA LEU A 355 -20.08 -1.64 16.70
C LEU A 355 -18.76 -1.00 17.17
N ALA A 356 -18.34 -1.30 18.40
CA ALA A 356 -17.09 -0.81 18.97
C ALA A 356 -15.86 -1.21 18.13
N GLY A 357 -15.82 -2.45 17.64
CA GLY A 357 -14.76 -2.92 16.75
C GLY A 357 -14.72 -2.15 15.42
N SER A 358 -15.89 -1.81 14.85
CA SER A 358 -15.99 -1.00 13.63
C SER A 358 -15.50 0.42 13.86
N GLU A 359 -15.96 1.09 14.92
CA GLU A 359 -15.53 2.45 15.26
C GLU A 359 -14.02 2.54 15.48
N ALA A 360 -13.45 1.54 16.17
CA ALA A 360 -12.02 1.47 16.39
C ALA A 360 -11.22 1.18 15.10
N LYS A 361 -11.76 0.36 14.18
CA LYS A 361 -11.20 0.17 12.84
C LYS A 361 -11.21 1.49 12.04
N ASP A 362 -12.30 2.25 12.09
CA ASP A 362 -12.41 3.52 11.38
C ASP A 362 -11.41 4.54 11.91
N PHE A 363 -11.25 4.60 13.24
CA PHE A 363 -10.22 5.41 13.87
C PHE A 363 -8.81 5.00 13.43
N ASP A 364 -8.47 3.70 13.49
CA ASP A 364 -7.15 3.18 13.09
C ASP A 364 -6.84 3.52 11.63
N ASN A 365 -7.79 3.29 10.72
CA ASN A 365 -7.65 3.61 9.30
C ASN A 365 -7.39 5.11 9.11
N ALA A 366 -8.15 5.97 9.79
CA ALA A 366 -8.03 7.41 9.65
C ALA A 366 -6.68 7.93 10.16
N ILE A 367 -6.23 7.51 11.36
CA ILE A 367 -4.95 7.95 11.92
C ILE A 367 -3.76 7.36 11.16
N SER A 368 -3.82 6.07 10.79
CA SER A 368 -2.72 5.40 10.07
C SER A 368 -2.56 5.98 8.66
N THR A 369 -3.67 6.23 7.96
CA THR A 369 -3.62 6.90 6.63
C THR A 369 -2.98 8.28 6.75
N LEU A 370 -3.44 9.10 7.71
CA LEU A 370 -2.88 10.43 7.93
C LEU A 370 -1.38 10.36 8.27
N ALA A 371 -0.98 9.46 9.17
CA ALA A 371 0.40 9.26 9.56
C ALA A 371 1.28 8.78 8.39
N TYR A 372 0.77 7.87 7.56
CA TYR A 372 1.43 7.40 6.35
C TYR A 372 1.66 8.54 5.35
N GLU A 373 0.62 9.32 5.03
CA GLU A 373 0.71 10.47 4.12
C GLU A 373 1.73 11.49 4.64
N VAL A 374 1.68 11.83 5.94
CA VAL A 374 2.68 12.69 6.58
C VAL A 374 4.08 12.10 6.45
N SER A 375 4.24 10.78 6.62
CA SER A 375 5.53 10.11 6.46
C SER A 375 6.08 10.25 5.04
N LEU A 376 5.22 10.16 4.01
CA LEU A 376 5.60 10.33 2.62
C LEU A 376 6.09 11.76 2.35
N VAL A 377 5.39 12.77 2.88
CA VAL A 377 5.80 14.18 2.81
C VAL A 377 7.20 14.34 3.42
N MET A 378 7.42 13.87 4.65
CA MET A 378 8.69 14.07 5.36
C MET A 378 9.85 13.34 4.67
N LYS A 379 9.63 12.11 4.19
CA LYS A 379 10.63 11.35 3.40
C LYS A 379 10.99 12.08 2.10
N TYR A 380 9.99 12.64 1.42
CA TYR A 380 10.23 13.44 0.20
C TYR A 380 11.05 14.69 0.51
N LEU A 381 10.67 15.48 1.52
CA LEU A 381 11.42 16.67 1.92
C LEU A 381 12.86 16.34 2.34
N ALA A 382 13.08 15.26 3.09
CA ALA A 382 14.41 14.81 3.48
C ALA A 382 15.28 14.48 2.25
N ARG A 383 14.70 13.80 1.25
CA ARG A 383 15.39 13.48 -0.01
C ARG A 383 15.70 14.75 -0.80
N GLU A 384 14.75 15.66 -0.92
CA GLU A 384 14.88 16.91 -1.66
C GLU A 384 16.01 17.81 -1.15
N VAL A 385 16.24 17.87 0.16
CA VAL A 385 17.37 18.62 0.76
C VAL A 385 18.72 18.16 0.21
N THR A 386 18.82 16.90 -0.24
CA THR A 386 20.06 16.31 -0.76
C THR A 386 20.15 16.29 -2.29
N ALA A 387 19.09 16.67 -2.99
CA ALA A 387 19.03 16.64 -4.45
C ALA A 387 19.94 17.74 -5.06
N LYS A 388 20.68 17.40 -6.12
CA LYS A 388 21.67 18.29 -6.74
C LYS A 388 21.19 18.99 -8.02
N GLY A 389 19.96 18.77 -8.45
CA GLY A 389 19.38 19.34 -9.67
C GLY A 389 17.96 18.85 -9.93
N ILE A 390 17.43 19.16 -11.12
CA ILE A 390 16.15 18.62 -11.60
C ILE A 390 16.46 17.34 -12.39
N GLU A 391 16.28 16.21 -11.71
CA GLU A 391 16.60 14.89 -12.25
C GLU A 391 15.56 13.86 -11.80
N GLY A 392 15.43 12.81 -12.60
CA GLY A 392 14.58 11.67 -12.28
C GLY A 392 15.19 10.76 -11.23
N ASN A 393 14.48 9.68 -10.91
CA ASN A 393 15.01 8.68 -9.98
C ASN A 393 16.31 8.05 -10.55
N PRO A 394 17.23 7.64 -9.67
CA PRO A 394 18.37 6.84 -10.07
C PRO A 394 17.92 5.63 -10.89
N VAL A 395 18.62 5.32 -11.98
CA VAL A 395 18.34 4.12 -12.76
C VAL A 395 18.66 2.91 -11.88
N SER A 396 17.64 2.13 -11.53
CA SER A 396 17.76 0.88 -10.77
C SER A 396 17.42 -0.32 -11.64
N THR A 397 18.11 -1.44 -11.41
CA THR A 397 17.81 -2.73 -12.03
C THR A 397 17.15 -3.69 -11.04
N LEU A 398 16.54 -4.76 -11.53
CA LEU A 398 16.10 -5.87 -10.68
C LEU A 398 17.28 -6.42 -9.87
N GLY A 399 18.47 -6.49 -10.48
CA GLY A 399 19.71 -6.87 -9.81
C GLY A 399 20.04 -5.97 -8.61
N ASP A 400 19.81 -4.66 -8.70
CA ASP A 400 19.96 -3.74 -7.56
C ASP A 400 18.96 -4.02 -6.45
N SER A 401 17.70 -4.26 -6.81
CA SER A 401 16.64 -4.61 -5.86
C SER A 401 17.02 -5.90 -5.11
N PHE A 402 17.48 -6.94 -5.80
CA PHE A 402 17.97 -8.18 -5.15
C PHE A 402 19.22 -7.94 -4.28
N ARG A 403 20.13 -7.07 -4.70
CA ARG A 403 21.30 -6.69 -3.88
C ARG A 403 20.89 -5.95 -2.60
N LEU A 404 19.92 -5.06 -2.69
CA LEU A 404 19.36 -4.35 -1.52
C LEU A 404 18.64 -5.33 -0.59
N MET A 405 17.80 -6.20 -1.13
CA MET A 405 17.09 -7.23 -0.34
C MET A 405 18.05 -8.16 0.39
N ARG A 406 19.11 -8.64 -0.27
CA ARG A 406 20.16 -9.46 0.36
C ARG A 406 20.90 -8.72 1.48
N LYS A 407 21.18 -7.42 1.30
CA LYS A 407 21.77 -6.59 2.36
C LYS A 407 20.83 -6.43 3.56
N SER A 408 19.52 -6.46 3.31
CA SER A 408 18.48 -6.42 4.34
C SER A 408 18.12 -7.81 4.91
N GLY A 409 18.83 -8.87 4.54
CA GLY A 409 18.61 -10.23 5.06
C GLY A 409 17.41 -10.96 4.44
N VAL A 410 16.80 -10.43 3.39
CA VAL A 410 15.72 -11.10 2.64
C VAL A 410 16.35 -12.00 1.58
N SER A 411 16.24 -13.32 1.76
CA SER A 411 16.92 -14.32 0.92
C SER A 411 16.03 -14.97 -0.13
N LEU A 412 14.71 -14.76 -0.10
CA LEU A 412 13.76 -15.38 -1.02
C LEU A 412 12.66 -14.39 -1.40
N LEU A 413 12.30 -14.36 -2.69
CA LEU A 413 11.13 -13.65 -3.19
C LEU A 413 10.26 -14.65 -3.96
N THR A 414 9.07 -14.88 -3.45
CA THR A 414 8.08 -15.80 -4.05
C THR A 414 7.02 -14.96 -4.73
N ILE A 415 6.95 -15.02 -6.06
CA ILE A 415 5.84 -14.41 -6.82
C ILE A 415 4.80 -15.50 -7.07
N LYS A 416 3.55 -15.26 -6.67
CA LYS A 416 2.42 -16.15 -6.95
C LYS A 416 1.87 -15.81 -8.34
N GLN A 417 1.82 -16.79 -9.24
CA GLN A 417 1.07 -16.66 -10.49
C GLN A 417 -0.38 -17.04 -10.23
N THR A 418 -1.28 -16.06 -10.18
CA THR A 418 -2.72 -16.36 -10.07
C THR A 418 -3.23 -16.93 -11.40
N ARG A 419 -4.27 -17.78 -11.33
CA ARG A 419 -4.89 -18.51 -12.45
C ARG A 419 -5.28 -17.64 -13.66
N ASN A 420 -5.35 -16.32 -13.50
CA ASN A 420 -5.71 -15.34 -14.54
C ASN A 420 -4.52 -14.70 -15.27
N GLY A 421 -3.28 -15.13 -15.02
CA GLY A 421 -2.11 -14.66 -15.77
C GLY A 421 -1.65 -13.24 -15.43
N SER A 422 -2.24 -12.62 -14.39
CA SER A 422 -1.73 -11.40 -13.78
C SER A 422 -0.66 -11.73 -12.74
N LEU A 423 0.49 -11.06 -12.86
CA LEU A 423 1.55 -11.07 -11.85
C LEU A 423 1.17 -10.10 -10.73
N SER A 424 1.17 -10.58 -9.48
CA SER A 424 1.05 -9.77 -8.24
C SER A 424 2.33 -9.88 -7.45
#